data_AF-A0AAD6UCU0-F1
#
_entry.id   AF-A0AAD6UCU0-F1
#
_cell.length_a   1.000
_cell.length_b   1.000
_cell.length_c   1.000
_cell.angle_alpha   90.00
_cell.angle_beta   90.00
_cell.angle_gamma   90.00
#
_symmetry.space_group_name_H-M   'P 1'
#
loop_
_entity.id
_entity.type
_entity.pdbx_description
1 polymer ?
#
loop_
_entity_poly.entity_id
_entity_poly.type
_entity_poly.pdbx_seq_one_letter_code
_entity_poly.pdbx_strand_id
1 'polypeptide(L)'
;MAPQLQVSRGYQPEARAETMRYVFYGFQMTGLLGAVVMLFTAAVWRKIVPRHPSWFNFMITWIISCSSYIFLVGVPSGKNPSHALCLAQAALVYSVPSLTAGATISLVIHVYMTLRSMLSGVLYRTWWTIALVIGPYVPAWVVLMVSLHIGLREPDSVRRSAENMYCNLKPNLPERLSAALVAAIMLIGLAVELIIFRNLWRAWGTLKRDDRNSASRVVRVLAFTIVGMLTIILSLIFCALPKHGAAFDLTISILPLSSVLIFGTQKDIITAWGSICRRRTHGEDTWETFTPVGTRLTVTEE
;
A
#
# COMPACT_ATOMS: atom_id res chain seq x y z
N MET A 1 24.51 56.89 -11.70
CA MET A 1 24.12 55.82 -12.64
C MET A 1 24.54 54.50 -12.02
N ALA A 2 23.61 53.83 -11.35
CA ALA A 2 23.80 52.47 -10.82
C ALA A 2 22.78 51.56 -11.52
N PRO A 3 23.16 50.40 -12.07
CA PRO A 3 22.19 49.48 -12.64
C PRO A 3 21.47 48.77 -11.49
N GLN A 4 20.15 48.91 -11.48
CA GLN A 4 19.24 48.12 -10.65
C GLN A 4 19.31 46.65 -11.10
N LEU A 5 20.02 45.84 -10.31
CA LEU A 5 19.97 44.37 -10.39
C LEU A 5 18.60 43.91 -9.85
N GLN A 6 17.58 43.88 -10.72
CA GLN A 6 16.35 43.16 -10.42
C GLN A 6 16.63 41.66 -10.52
N VAL A 7 17.08 41.07 -9.41
CA VAL A 7 16.92 39.64 -9.15
C VAL A 7 15.42 39.39 -8.91
N SER A 8 14.65 39.32 -9.99
CA SER A 8 13.37 38.61 -9.98
C SER A 8 13.69 37.15 -9.72
N ARG A 9 13.73 36.77 -8.45
CA ARG A 9 13.70 35.37 -8.01
C ARG A 9 12.32 34.85 -8.40
N GLY A 10 12.20 34.44 -9.67
CA GLY A 10 10.98 34.04 -10.33
C GLY A 10 10.31 32.93 -9.54
N TYR A 11 9.12 33.22 -9.02
CA TYR A 11 8.17 32.18 -8.63
C TYR A 11 7.75 31.47 -9.92
N GLN A 12 8.40 30.35 -10.26
CA GLN A 12 8.02 29.49 -11.38
C GLN A 12 7.04 28.42 -10.90
N PRO A 13 5.72 28.63 -11.01
CA PRO A 13 4.70 27.65 -10.60
C PRO A 13 4.82 26.33 -11.38
N GLU A 14 5.30 26.37 -12.62
CA GLU A 14 5.45 25.19 -13.49
C GLU A 14 6.53 24.21 -12.98
N ALA A 15 7.71 24.71 -12.60
CA ALA A 15 8.80 23.88 -12.08
C ALA A 15 8.42 23.18 -10.76
N ARG A 16 7.62 23.86 -9.93
CA ARG A 16 7.11 23.29 -8.66
C ARG A 16 6.12 22.15 -8.90
N ALA A 17 5.17 22.32 -9.82
CA ALA A 17 4.19 21.30 -10.17
C ALA A 17 4.87 20.05 -10.76
N GLU A 18 5.88 20.23 -11.61
CA GLU A 18 6.63 19.12 -12.18
C GLU A 18 7.41 18.32 -11.12
N THR A 19 8.08 19.03 -10.20
CA THR A 19 8.78 18.40 -9.07
C THR A 19 7.82 17.56 -8.21
N MET A 20 6.66 18.12 -7.87
CA MET A 20 5.63 17.42 -7.09
C MET A 20 5.13 16.15 -7.80
N ARG A 21 4.97 16.22 -9.13
CA ARG A 21 4.57 15.06 -9.94
C ARG A 21 5.61 13.94 -9.88
N TYR A 22 6.91 14.24 -9.97
CA TYR A 22 7.96 13.22 -9.85
C TYR A 22 8.02 12.60 -8.46
N VAL A 23 7.90 13.41 -7.41
CA VAL A 23 7.84 12.90 -6.03
C VAL A 23 6.65 11.96 -5.84
N PHE A 24 5.47 12.36 -6.33
CA PHE A 24 4.27 11.55 -6.29
C PHE A 24 4.47 10.19 -6.98
N TYR A 25 4.98 10.17 -8.21
CA TYR A 25 5.25 8.91 -8.91
C TYR A 25 6.35 8.09 -8.24
N GLY A 26 7.41 8.71 -7.72
CA GLY A 26 8.46 8.03 -6.97
C GLY A 26 7.93 7.30 -5.74
N PHE A 27 7.02 7.93 -5.00
CA PHE A 27 6.36 7.32 -3.84
C PHE A 27 5.46 6.15 -4.24
N GLN A 28 4.66 6.32 -5.29
CA GLN A 28 3.79 5.25 -5.81
C GLN A 28 4.59 4.06 -6.35
N MET A 29 5.69 4.30 -7.09
CA MET A 29 6.56 3.24 -7.60
C MET A 29 7.27 2.48 -6.48
N THR A 30 7.76 3.19 -5.47
CA THR A 30 8.40 2.58 -4.31
C THR A 30 7.39 1.74 -3.52
N GLY A 31 6.17 2.25 -3.33
CA GLY A 31 5.07 1.51 -2.73
C GLY A 31 4.71 0.24 -3.51
N LEU A 32 4.59 0.35 -4.84
CA LEU A 32 4.31 -0.77 -5.73
C LEU A 32 5.40 -1.85 -5.64
N LEU A 33 6.66 -1.46 -5.83
CA LEU A 33 7.79 -2.38 -5.81
C LEU A 33 7.89 -3.07 -4.44
N GLY A 34 7.77 -2.31 -3.36
CA GLY A 34 7.79 -2.84 -2.00
C GLY A 34 6.67 -3.85 -1.77
N ALA A 35 5.43 -3.53 -2.14
CA ALA A 35 4.29 -4.43 -1.98
C ALA A 35 4.45 -5.72 -2.80
N VAL A 36 4.93 -5.63 -4.06
CA VAL A 36 5.21 -6.79 -4.92
C VAL A 36 6.30 -7.67 -4.32
N VAL A 37 7.42 -7.09 -3.89
CA VAL A 37 8.54 -7.83 -3.28
C VAL A 37 8.08 -8.54 -2.01
N MET A 38 7.28 -7.88 -1.17
CA MET A 38 6.72 -8.48 0.04
C MET A 38 5.74 -9.61 -0.26
N LEU A 39 4.85 -9.42 -1.24
CA LEU A 39 3.88 -10.44 -1.66
C LEU A 39 4.60 -11.69 -2.20
N PHE A 40 5.58 -11.48 -3.07
CA PHE A 40 6.41 -12.55 -3.62
C PHE A 40 7.21 -13.28 -2.53
N THR A 41 7.83 -12.51 -1.63
CA THR A 41 8.58 -13.05 -0.50
C THR A 41 7.68 -13.96 0.35
N ALA A 42 6.50 -13.48 0.73
CA ALA A 42 5.53 -14.22 1.54
C ALA A 42 5.00 -15.49 0.85
N ALA A 43 4.85 -15.47 -0.48
CA ALA A 43 4.34 -16.61 -1.24
C ALA A 43 5.40 -17.71 -1.45
N VAL A 44 6.66 -17.33 -1.66
CA VAL A 44 7.72 -18.28 -2.06
C VAL A 44 8.50 -18.81 -0.86
N TRP A 45 8.71 -18.00 0.17
CA TRP A 45 9.67 -18.34 1.22
C TRP A 45 9.05 -19.20 2.33
N ARG A 46 9.37 -20.51 2.31
CA ARG A 46 8.84 -21.51 3.26
C ARG A 46 9.09 -21.21 4.75
N LYS A 47 10.07 -20.36 5.08
CA LYS A 47 10.37 -20.00 6.48
C LYS A 47 9.46 -18.89 7.03
N ILE A 48 8.61 -18.29 6.19
CA ILE A 48 7.70 -17.24 6.62
C ILE A 48 6.50 -17.86 7.32
N VAL A 49 6.08 -17.21 8.40
CA VAL A 49 4.90 -17.65 9.15
C VAL A 49 3.68 -17.56 8.23
N PRO A 50 2.87 -18.64 8.11
CA PRO A 50 1.67 -18.64 7.29
C PRO A 50 0.80 -17.42 7.58
N ARG A 51 0.43 -16.70 6.52
CA ARG A 51 -0.37 -15.48 6.60
C ARG A 51 -1.81 -15.78 6.26
N HIS A 52 -2.72 -15.09 6.95
CA HIS A 52 -4.13 -15.18 6.63
C HIS A 52 -4.43 -14.53 5.26
N PRO A 53 -5.40 -15.03 4.48
CA PRO A 53 -5.77 -14.49 3.18
C PRO A 53 -6.05 -12.97 3.16
N SER A 54 -6.54 -12.39 4.26
CA SER A 54 -6.78 -10.94 4.36
C SER A 54 -5.49 -10.11 4.25
N TRP A 55 -4.34 -10.63 4.67
CA TRP A 55 -3.05 -9.93 4.52
C TRP A 55 -2.60 -9.91 3.06
N PHE A 56 -2.78 -11.03 2.34
CA PHE A 56 -2.52 -11.09 0.90
C PHE A 56 -3.47 -10.15 0.15
N ASN A 57 -4.76 -10.16 0.52
CA ASN A 57 -5.75 -9.26 -0.04
C ASN A 57 -5.33 -7.80 0.14
N PHE A 58 -4.94 -7.41 1.35
CA PHE A 58 -4.43 -6.07 1.65
C PHE A 58 -3.26 -5.69 0.74
N MET A 59 -2.24 -6.55 0.59
CA MET A 59 -1.11 -6.28 -0.30
C MET A 59 -1.53 -6.12 -1.77
N ILE A 60 -2.42 -6.98 -2.26
CA ILE A 60 -2.97 -6.89 -3.62
C ILE A 60 -3.69 -5.56 -3.83
N THR A 61 -4.50 -5.11 -2.87
CA THR A 61 -5.20 -3.82 -2.99
C THR A 61 -4.24 -2.62 -3.06
N TRP A 62 -3.10 -2.67 -2.36
CA TRP A 62 -2.07 -1.63 -2.48
C TRP A 62 -1.33 -1.68 -3.82
N ILE A 63 -1.10 -2.88 -4.37
CA ILE A 63 -0.55 -3.03 -5.73
C ILE A 63 -1.51 -2.41 -6.75
N ILE A 64 -2.81 -2.70 -6.66
CA ILE A 64 -3.84 -2.11 -7.53
C ILE A 64 -3.85 -0.59 -7.36
N SER A 65 -3.78 -0.11 -6.12
CA SER A 65 -3.74 1.32 -5.78
C SER A 65 -2.57 2.02 -6.49
N CYS A 66 -1.34 1.59 -6.22
CA CYS A 66 -0.16 2.20 -6.83
C CYS A 66 -0.18 2.09 -8.34
N SER A 67 -0.60 0.95 -8.89
CA SER A 67 -0.71 0.74 -10.34
C SER A 67 -1.65 1.75 -10.99
N SER A 68 -2.81 2.02 -10.36
CA SER A 68 -3.76 3.01 -10.88
C SER A 68 -3.16 4.42 -10.99
N TYR A 69 -2.38 4.85 -9.99
CA TYR A 69 -1.80 6.18 -9.98
C TYR A 69 -0.64 6.36 -10.97
N ILE A 70 0.03 5.28 -11.38
CA ILE A 70 1.16 5.35 -12.32
C ILE A 70 0.77 5.19 -13.80
N PHE A 71 -0.52 5.02 -14.14
CA PHE A 71 -0.95 4.86 -15.55
C PHE A 71 -0.54 6.00 -16.49
N LEU A 72 -0.34 7.22 -15.97
CA LEU A 72 0.13 8.37 -16.76
C LEU A 72 1.65 8.55 -16.74
N VAL A 73 2.41 7.64 -16.13
CA VAL A 73 3.87 7.67 -16.20
C VAL A 73 4.29 7.58 -17.66
N GLY A 74 5.04 8.58 -18.12
CA GLY A 74 5.47 8.71 -19.51
C GLY A 74 4.60 9.62 -20.38
N VAL A 75 3.44 10.10 -19.91
CA VAL A 75 2.65 11.11 -20.64
C VAL A 75 3.14 12.52 -20.27
N PRO A 76 3.68 13.30 -21.23
CA PRO A 76 4.13 14.68 -20.98
C PRO A 76 2.99 15.54 -20.44
N SER A 77 3.29 16.51 -19.56
CA SER A 77 2.26 17.37 -18.95
C SER A 77 1.47 18.19 -19.98
N GLY A 78 2.10 18.57 -21.10
CA GLY A 78 1.46 19.34 -22.18
C GLY A 78 0.66 18.51 -23.19
N LYS A 79 0.63 17.17 -23.08
CA LYS A 79 -0.11 16.29 -23.99
C LYS A 79 -1.27 15.64 -23.27
N ASN A 80 -2.47 15.76 -23.84
CA ASN A 80 -3.64 15.09 -23.32
C ASN A 80 -3.52 13.56 -23.55
N PRO A 81 -3.72 12.73 -22.51
CA PRO A 81 -3.79 11.29 -22.68
C PRO A 81 -4.99 10.89 -23.55
N SER A 82 -4.93 9.70 -24.16
CA SER A 82 -6.11 9.15 -24.84
C SER A 82 -7.28 9.02 -23.85
N HIS A 83 -8.50 9.29 -24.31
CA HIS A 83 -9.71 9.24 -23.48
C HIS A 83 -9.82 7.92 -22.69
N ALA A 84 -9.61 6.77 -23.33
CA ALA A 84 -9.69 5.46 -22.68
C ALA A 84 -8.70 5.30 -21.51
N LEU A 85 -7.44 5.71 -21.70
CA LEU A 85 -6.42 5.70 -20.64
C LEU A 85 -6.81 6.60 -19.47
N CYS A 86 -7.28 7.80 -19.76
CA CYS A 86 -7.66 8.80 -18.75
C CYS A 86 -8.91 8.36 -17.96
N LEU A 87 -9.90 7.80 -18.66
CA LEU A 87 -11.11 7.25 -18.05
C LEU A 87 -10.79 6.03 -17.18
N ALA A 88 -9.98 5.09 -17.68
CA ALA A 88 -9.56 3.93 -16.90
C ALA A 88 -8.82 4.35 -15.64
N GLN A 89 -7.91 5.32 -15.74
CA GLN A 89 -7.20 5.83 -14.59
C GLN A 89 -8.16 6.51 -13.60
N ALA A 90 -9.02 7.42 -14.06
CA ALA A 90 -9.96 8.13 -13.20
C ALA A 90 -10.88 7.16 -12.44
N ALA A 91 -11.44 6.17 -13.15
CA ALA A 91 -12.32 5.17 -12.56
C ALA A 91 -11.62 4.33 -11.48
N LEU A 92 -10.36 3.91 -11.74
CA LEU A 92 -9.57 3.19 -10.76
C LEU A 92 -9.22 4.07 -9.55
N VAL A 93 -8.72 5.29 -9.78
CA VAL A 93 -8.34 6.24 -8.72
C VAL A 93 -9.50 6.56 -7.78
N TYR A 94 -10.74 6.64 -8.28
CA TYR A 94 -11.90 6.84 -7.41
C TYR A 94 -12.31 5.57 -6.66
N SER A 95 -12.18 4.38 -7.27
CA SER A 95 -12.56 3.11 -6.63
C SER A 95 -11.59 2.63 -5.55
N VAL A 96 -10.29 2.84 -5.78
CA VAL A 96 -9.18 2.34 -4.95
C VAL A 96 -9.23 2.76 -3.47
N PRO A 97 -9.58 4.02 -3.11
CA PRO A 97 -9.69 4.42 -1.72
C PRO A 97 -10.67 3.55 -0.93
N SER A 98 -11.84 3.25 -1.49
CA SER A 98 -12.82 2.37 -0.86
C SER A 98 -12.34 0.92 -0.76
N LEU A 99 -11.61 0.43 -1.77
CA LEU A 99 -11.00 -0.90 -1.79
C LEU A 99 -9.95 -1.06 -0.69
N THR A 100 -9.02 -0.11 -0.60
CA THR A 100 -7.91 -0.13 0.37
C THR A 100 -8.41 0.07 1.80
N ALA A 101 -9.40 0.96 2.01
CA ALA A 101 -10.08 1.08 3.30
C ALA A 101 -10.79 -0.23 3.70
N GLY A 102 -11.52 -0.84 2.77
CA GLY A 102 -12.17 -2.14 2.96
C GLY A 102 -11.19 -3.26 3.32
N ALA A 103 -10.06 -3.35 2.61
CA ALA A 103 -9.04 -4.36 2.90
C ALA A 103 -8.34 -4.12 4.23
N THR A 104 -8.14 -2.85 4.60
CA THR A 104 -7.58 -2.45 5.90
C THR A 104 -8.51 -2.88 7.03
N ILE A 105 -9.81 -2.56 6.98
CA ILE A 105 -10.75 -3.01 8.02
C ILE A 105 -10.85 -4.53 8.06
N SER A 106 -10.75 -5.22 6.92
CA SER A 106 -10.76 -6.68 6.89
C SER A 106 -9.54 -7.28 7.60
N LEU A 107 -8.37 -6.65 7.47
CA LEU A 107 -7.19 -7.01 8.23
C LEU A 107 -7.37 -6.73 9.74
N VAL A 108 -7.95 -5.58 10.11
CA VAL A 108 -8.26 -5.23 11.50
C VAL A 108 -9.24 -6.21 12.14
N ILE A 109 -10.31 -6.57 11.44
CA ILE A 109 -11.30 -7.55 11.92
C ILE A 109 -10.65 -8.92 12.10
N HIS A 110 -9.82 -9.36 11.15
CA HIS A 110 -9.06 -10.61 11.30
C HIS A 110 -8.15 -10.59 12.54
N VAL A 111 -7.47 -9.47 12.79
CA VAL A 111 -6.64 -9.27 13.98
C VAL A 111 -7.49 -9.32 15.26
N TYR A 112 -8.65 -8.67 15.28
CA TYR A 112 -9.59 -8.72 16.40
C TYR A 112 -10.06 -10.16 16.68
N MET A 113 -10.46 -10.90 15.64
CA MET A 113 -10.87 -12.29 15.76
C MET A 113 -9.72 -13.15 16.31
N THR A 114 -8.49 -12.96 15.81
CA THR A 114 -7.32 -13.68 16.30
C THR A 114 -7.05 -13.41 17.78
N LEU A 115 -7.10 -12.14 18.19
CA LEU A 115 -6.93 -11.75 19.59
C LEU A 115 -8.02 -12.36 20.48
N ARG A 116 -9.28 -12.33 20.03
CA ARG A 116 -10.39 -12.93 20.78
C ARG A 116 -10.29 -14.46 20.83
N SER A 117 -9.82 -15.12 19.76
CA SER A 117 -9.53 -16.55 19.78
C SER A 117 -8.49 -16.90 20.84
N MET A 118 -7.43 -16.10 20.96
CA MET A 118 -6.39 -16.29 21.99
C MET A 118 -6.93 -16.08 23.41
N LEU A 119 -7.79 -15.08 23.62
CA LEU A 119 -8.30 -14.73 24.96
C LEU A 119 -9.47 -15.61 25.42
N SER A 120 -10.34 -16.04 24.51
CA SER A 120 -11.58 -16.75 24.86
C SER A 120 -11.70 -18.15 24.25
N GLY A 121 -10.69 -18.63 23.51
CA GLY A 121 -10.68 -19.97 22.90
C GLY A 121 -11.72 -20.18 21.79
N VAL A 122 -12.36 -19.12 21.30
CA VAL A 122 -13.43 -19.24 20.28
C VAL A 122 -12.81 -19.44 18.90
N LEU A 123 -13.25 -20.48 18.19
CA LEU A 123 -12.87 -20.77 16.80
C LEU A 123 -13.85 -20.08 15.84
N TYR A 124 -13.31 -19.49 14.77
CA TYR A 124 -14.09 -18.77 13.75
C TYR A 124 -14.32 -19.63 12.51
N ARG A 125 -15.51 -19.53 11.92
CA ARG A 125 -15.89 -20.29 10.72
C ARG A 125 -15.23 -19.75 9.45
N THR A 126 -14.98 -20.65 8.49
CA THR A 126 -14.36 -20.36 7.17
C THR A 126 -15.08 -19.28 6.36
N TRP A 127 -16.41 -19.16 6.47
CA TRP A 127 -17.18 -18.15 5.72
C TRP A 127 -16.76 -16.70 6.04
N TRP A 128 -16.28 -16.45 7.26
CA TRP A 128 -15.70 -15.14 7.62
C TRP A 128 -14.47 -14.81 6.79
N THR A 129 -13.65 -15.80 6.45
CA THR A 129 -12.47 -15.59 5.60
C THR A 129 -12.88 -15.11 4.21
N ILE A 130 -13.93 -15.72 3.63
CA ILE A 130 -14.47 -15.31 2.34
C ILE A 130 -15.01 -13.88 2.42
N ALA A 131 -15.80 -13.57 3.46
CA ALA A 131 -16.34 -12.23 3.67
C ALA A 131 -15.23 -11.16 3.79
N LEU A 132 -14.14 -11.46 4.51
CA LEU A 132 -12.99 -10.56 4.69
C LEU A 132 -12.15 -10.38 3.41
N VAL A 133 -12.19 -11.33 2.48
CA VAL A 133 -11.48 -11.22 1.21
C VAL A 133 -12.35 -10.50 0.18
N ILE A 134 -13.62 -10.88 0.04
CA ILE A 134 -14.50 -10.36 -1.02
C ILE A 134 -15.18 -9.04 -0.63
N GLY A 135 -15.52 -8.84 0.63
CA GLY A 135 -16.21 -7.66 1.13
C GLY A 135 -15.62 -6.31 0.68
N PRO A 136 -14.29 -6.11 0.70
CA PRO A 136 -13.65 -4.88 0.25
C PRO A 136 -13.91 -4.52 -1.22
N TYR A 137 -14.15 -5.50 -2.08
CA TYR A 137 -14.33 -5.28 -3.51
C TYR A 137 -15.72 -4.74 -3.84
N VAL A 138 -16.73 -4.99 -3.00
CA VAL A 138 -18.11 -4.56 -3.24
C VAL A 138 -18.23 -3.03 -3.35
N PRO A 139 -17.82 -2.21 -2.35
CA PRO A 139 -17.90 -0.75 -2.47
C PRO A 139 -17.02 -0.22 -3.61
N ALA A 140 -15.86 -0.83 -3.84
CA ALA A 140 -14.97 -0.45 -4.93
C ALA A 140 -15.59 -0.66 -6.31
N TRP A 141 -16.25 -1.80 -6.52
CA TRP A 141 -16.98 -2.09 -7.76
C TRP A 141 -18.11 -1.10 -8.01
N VAL A 142 -18.84 -0.70 -6.97
CA VAL A 142 -19.90 0.31 -7.10
C VAL A 142 -19.31 1.64 -7.59
N VAL A 143 -18.25 2.14 -6.97
CA VAL A 143 -17.61 3.40 -7.38
C VAL A 143 -17.00 3.29 -8.79
N LEU A 144 -16.39 2.15 -9.12
CA LEU A 144 -15.83 1.88 -10.44
C LEU A 144 -16.92 1.97 -11.52
N MET A 145 -18.06 1.30 -11.30
CA MET A 145 -19.19 1.29 -12.23
C MET A 145 -19.79 2.68 -12.42
N VAL A 146 -19.98 3.44 -11.34
CA VAL A 146 -20.48 4.82 -11.41
C VAL A 146 -19.50 5.69 -12.20
N SER A 147 -18.19 5.55 -11.98
CA SER A 147 -17.16 6.32 -12.68
C SER A 147 -17.14 6.01 -14.18
N LEU A 148 -17.20 4.72 -14.54
CA LEU A 148 -17.26 4.29 -15.94
C LEU A 148 -18.55 4.73 -16.60
N HIS A 149 -19.69 4.65 -15.92
CA HIS A 149 -20.97 5.08 -16.46
C HIS A 149 -20.97 6.55 -16.85
N ILE A 150 -20.46 7.43 -15.97
CA ILE A 150 -20.38 8.87 -16.22
C ILE A 150 -19.41 9.15 -17.37
N GLY A 151 -18.19 8.62 -17.32
CA GLY A 151 -17.17 8.90 -18.33
C GLY A 151 -17.44 8.30 -19.71
N LEU A 152 -18.25 7.25 -19.81
CA LEU A 152 -18.69 6.69 -21.10
C LEU A 152 -19.88 7.47 -21.69
N ARG A 153 -20.74 8.07 -20.86
CA ARG A 153 -21.88 8.87 -21.34
C ARG A 153 -21.52 10.30 -21.69
N GLU A 154 -20.59 10.89 -20.96
CA GLU A 154 -20.18 12.28 -21.12
C GLU A 154 -18.66 12.33 -21.32
N PRO A 155 -18.12 12.11 -22.53
CA PRO A 155 -16.67 12.05 -22.74
C PRO A 155 -15.91 13.32 -22.32
N ASP A 156 -16.55 14.48 -22.44
CA ASP A 156 -15.99 15.78 -22.03
C ASP A 156 -15.84 15.92 -20.50
N SER A 157 -16.43 15.00 -19.74
CA SER A 157 -16.30 14.96 -18.29
C SER A 157 -14.94 14.49 -17.81
N VAL A 158 -14.22 13.73 -18.64
CA VAL A 158 -12.94 13.12 -18.32
C VAL A 158 -11.83 14.11 -18.65
N ARG A 159 -11.08 14.54 -17.64
CA ARG A 159 -10.01 15.51 -17.83
C ARG A 159 -8.84 15.23 -16.90
N ARG A 160 -7.66 15.70 -17.30
CA ARG A 160 -6.48 15.63 -16.45
C ARG A 160 -6.62 16.60 -15.28
N SER A 161 -6.12 16.21 -14.09
CA SER A 161 -6.10 17.10 -12.93
C SER A 161 -5.21 18.32 -13.19
N ALA A 162 -5.48 19.42 -12.48
CA ALA A 162 -4.71 20.66 -12.63
C ALA A 162 -3.21 20.46 -12.37
N GLU A 163 -2.87 19.53 -11.48
CA GLU A 163 -1.49 19.16 -11.13
C GLU A 163 -0.86 18.14 -12.10
N ASN A 164 -1.59 17.73 -13.14
CA ASN A 164 -1.14 16.78 -14.17
C ASN A 164 -0.72 15.39 -13.66
N MET A 165 -1.07 15.02 -12.42
CA MET A 165 -0.68 13.76 -11.79
C MET A 165 -1.58 12.58 -12.18
N TYR A 166 -2.89 12.81 -12.28
CA TYR A 166 -3.89 11.79 -12.61
C TYR A 166 -5.13 12.40 -13.28
N CYS A 167 -6.03 11.58 -13.79
CA CYS A 167 -7.29 12.00 -14.40
C CYS A 167 -8.45 12.06 -13.39
N ASN A 168 -9.32 13.07 -13.54
CA ASN A 168 -10.52 13.27 -12.74
C ASN A 168 -11.79 13.33 -13.62
N LEU A 169 -12.93 13.12 -12.99
CA LEU A 169 -14.26 13.17 -13.60
C LEU A 169 -15.05 14.38 -13.08
N LYS A 170 -15.84 14.99 -13.96
CA LYS A 170 -16.92 15.91 -13.59
C LYS A 170 -18.28 15.26 -13.91
N PRO A 171 -19.34 15.46 -13.12
CA PRO A 171 -19.37 16.08 -11.80
C PRO A 171 -18.62 15.22 -10.76
N ASN A 172 -18.29 15.81 -9.60
CA ASN A 172 -17.52 15.16 -8.52
C ASN A 172 -18.33 14.08 -7.76
N LEU A 173 -19.32 13.45 -8.40
CA LEU A 173 -20.17 12.42 -7.80
C LEU A 173 -19.36 11.16 -7.41
N PRO A 174 -18.49 10.58 -8.26
CA PRO A 174 -17.66 9.44 -7.88
C PRO A 174 -16.73 9.73 -6.70
N GLU A 175 -16.17 10.94 -6.67
CA GLU A 175 -15.30 11.42 -5.60
C GLU A 175 -16.05 11.49 -4.26
N ARG A 176 -17.22 12.14 -4.23
CA ARG A 176 -18.06 12.25 -3.03
C ARG A 176 -18.54 10.89 -2.54
N LEU A 177 -18.94 10.01 -3.47
CA LEU A 177 -19.37 8.65 -3.15
C LEU A 177 -18.22 7.85 -2.52
N SER A 178 -17.03 7.89 -3.12
CA SER A 178 -15.85 7.22 -2.59
C SER A 178 -15.48 7.75 -1.20
N ALA A 179 -15.44 9.07 -1.02
CA ALA A 179 -15.16 9.71 0.26
C ALA A 179 -16.16 9.30 1.35
N ALA A 180 -17.45 9.28 1.04
CA ALA A 180 -18.50 8.85 1.98
C ALA A 180 -18.34 7.38 2.39
N LEU A 181 -18.07 6.49 1.43
CA LEU A 181 -17.83 5.07 1.69
C LEU A 181 -16.58 4.85 2.55
N VAL A 182 -15.47 5.51 2.21
CA VAL A 182 -14.22 5.46 2.98
C VAL A 182 -14.44 5.95 4.41
N ALA A 183 -15.11 7.08 4.59
CA ALA A 183 -15.42 7.62 5.91
C ALA A 183 -16.26 6.64 6.75
N ALA A 184 -17.31 6.05 6.16
CA ALA A 184 -18.14 5.06 6.83
C ALA A 184 -17.35 3.80 7.24
N ILE A 185 -16.55 3.24 6.31
CA ILE A 185 -15.70 2.07 6.58
C ILE A 185 -14.71 2.37 7.70
N MET A 186 -14.04 3.51 7.66
CA MET A 186 -12.98 3.85 8.59
C MET A 186 -13.51 4.21 9.98
N LEU A 187 -14.74 4.74 10.07
CA LEU A 187 -15.42 4.91 11.36
C LEU A 187 -15.70 3.56 12.05
N ILE A 188 -16.10 2.54 11.29
CA ILE A 188 -16.27 1.18 11.82
C ILE A 188 -14.89 0.61 12.22
N GLY A 189 -13.86 0.83 11.40
CA GLY A 189 -12.48 0.43 11.69
C GLY A 189 -12.00 1.01 13.02
N LEU A 190 -12.16 2.32 13.23
CA LEU A 190 -11.81 3.00 14.47
C LEU A 190 -12.50 2.39 15.69
N ALA A 191 -13.79 2.09 15.61
CA ALA A 191 -14.53 1.46 16.70
C ALA A 191 -13.93 0.07 17.06
N VAL A 192 -13.61 -0.74 16.06
CA VAL A 192 -12.98 -2.06 16.26
C VAL A 192 -11.58 -1.91 16.85
N GLU A 193 -10.79 -0.94 16.38
CA GLU A 193 -9.44 -0.67 16.88
C GLU A 193 -9.42 -0.24 18.34
N LEU A 194 -10.35 0.62 18.75
CA LEU A 194 -10.50 1.01 20.16
C LEU A 194 -10.82 -0.21 21.04
N ILE A 195 -11.63 -1.15 20.54
CA ILE A 195 -11.92 -2.40 21.24
C ILE A 195 -10.66 -3.28 21.33
N ILE A 196 -9.92 -3.44 20.22
CA ILE A 196 -8.66 -4.20 20.19
C ILE A 196 -7.67 -3.61 21.19
N PHE A 197 -7.45 -2.29 21.15
CA PHE A 197 -6.53 -1.59 22.02
C PHE A 197 -6.90 -1.77 23.49
N ARG A 198 -8.17 -1.58 23.84
CA ARG A 198 -8.66 -1.78 25.22
C ARG A 198 -8.46 -3.21 25.70
N ASN A 199 -8.75 -4.20 24.86
CA ASN A 199 -8.60 -5.61 25.20
C ASN A 199 -7.13 -5.99 25.35
N LEU A 200 -6.27 -5.52 24.44
CA LEU A 200 -4.84 -5.77 24.47
C LEU A 200 -4.19 -5.11 25.68
N TRP A 201 -4.57 -3.88 26.00
CA TRP A 201 -4.08 -3.16 27.18
C TRP A 201 -4.41 -3.89 28.48
N ARG A 202 -5.65 -4.37 28.63
CA ARG A 202 -6.07 -5.15 29.81
C ARG A 202 -5.36 -6.49 29.91
N ALA A 203 -5.13 -7.17 28.79
CA ALA A 203 -4.48 -8.47 28.76
C ALA A 203 -2.94 -8.40 28.74
N TRP A 204 -2.34 -7.21 28.64
CA TRP A 204 -0.90 -7.06 28.42
C TRP A 204 -0.05 -7.73 29.52
N GLY A 205 -0.52 -7.69 30.77
CA GLY A 205 0.15 -8.32 31.91
C GLY A 205 0.12 -9.85 31.89
N THR A 206 -0.86 -10.46 31.22
CA THR A 206 -1.05 -11.92 31.19
C THR A 206 -0.54 -12.59 29.92
N LEU A 207 -0.09 -11.81 28.92
CA LEU A 207 0.41 -12.34 27.65
C LEU A 207 1.76 -13.04 27.79
N LYS A 208 1.82 -14.30 27.32
CA LYS A 208 3.06 -15.08 27.21
C LYS A 208 3.97 -14.51 26.11
N ARG A 209 5.24 -14.92 26.10
CA ARG A 209 6.26 -14.42 25.16
C ARG A 209 5.89 -14.63 23.68
N ASP A 210 5.25 -15.76 23.34
CA ASP A 210 4.78 -16.02 21.97
C ASP A 210 3.59 -15.13 21.58
N ASP A 211 2.68 -14.87 22.53
CA ASP A 211 1.55 -13.96 22.33
C ASP A 211 2.03 -12.51 22.13
N ARG A 212 3.15 -12.11 22.75
CA ARG A 212 3.75 -10.77 22.55
C ARG A 212 4.24 -10.55 21.12
N ASN A 213 4.75 -11.59 20.45
CA ASN A 213 5.10 -11.49 19.03
C ASN A 213 3.86 -11.28 18.16
N SER A 214 2.74 -11.94 18.51
CA SER A 214 1.45 -11.71 17.88
C SER A 214 0.91 -10.30 18.17
N ALA A 215 1.06 -9.81 19.40
CA ALA A 215 0.72 -8.44 19.79
C ALA A 215 1.51 -7.39 19.00
N SER A 216 2.80 -7.63 18.69
CA SER A 216 3.57 -6.72 17.83
C SER A 216 2.96 -6.56 16.44
N ARG A 217 2.40 -7.64 15.86
CA ARG A 217 1.65 -7.57 14.59
C ARG A 217 0.38 -6.73 14.73
N VAL A 218 -0.33 -6.88 15.86
CA VAL A 218 -1.52 -6.08 16.20
C VAL A 218 -1.17 -4.58 16.28
N VAL A 219 -0.15 -4.22 17.07
CA VAL A 219 0.28 -2.82 17.26
C VAL A 219 0.66 -2.16 15.93
N ARG A 220 1.31 -2.90 15.03
CA ARG A 220 1.66 -2.40 13.68
C ARG A 220 0.42 -2.11 12.83
N VAL A 221 -0.56 -3.02 12.85
CA VAL A 221 -1.83 -2.81 12.15
C VAL A 221 -2.55 -1.57 12.71
N LEU A 222 -2.57 -1.42 14.04
CA LEU A 222 -3.13 -0.23 14.71
C LEU A 222 -2.38 1.07 14.34
N ALA A 223 -1.05 1.02 14.19
CA ALA A 223 -0.28 2.18 13.77
C ALA A 223 -0.63 2.60 12.32
N PHE A 224 -0.76 1.62 11.41
CA PHE A 224 -1.11 1.88 10.03
C PHE A 224 -2.50 2.51 9.89
N THR A 225 -3.46 2.04 10.68
CA THR A 225 -4.83 2.55 10.65
C THR A 225 -4.93 3.98 11.18
N ILE A 226 -4.17 4.32 12.22
CA ILE A 226 -4.05 5.70 12.71
C ILE A 226 -3.51 6.63 11.60
N VAL A 227 -2.47 6.20 10.88
CA VAL A 227 -1.94 6.96 9.72
C VAL A 227 -3.03 7.15 8.66
N GLY A 228 -3.82 6.12 8.38
CA GLY A 228 -4.98 6.19 7.49
C GLY A 228 -6.04 7.18 7.97
N MET A 229 -6.39 7.17 9.26
CA MET A 229 -7.36 8.08 9.87
C MET A 229 -6.92 9.54 9.77
N LEU A 230 -5.65 9.82 10.09
CA LEU A 230 -5.08 11.17 9.95
C LEU A 230 -5.16 11.65 8.50
N THR A 231 -4.88 10.77 7.55
CA THR A 231 -4.97 11.08 6.12
C THR A 231 -6.40 11.43 5.71
N ILE A 232 -7.40 10.72 6.23
CA ILE A 232 -8.82 11.00 5.94
C ILE A 232 -9.26 12.32 6.58
N ILE A 233 -8.83 12.61 7.82
CA ILE A 233 -9.13 13.88 8.47
C ILE A 233 -8.55 15.04 7.64
N LEU A 234 -7.29 14.92 7.24
CA LEU A 234 -6.65 15.89 6.35
C LEU A 234 -7.41 16.00 5.03
N SER A 235 -7.87 14.88 4.47
CA SER A 235 -8.67 14.84 3.24
C SER A 235 -9.96 15.64 3.37
N LEU A 236 -10.72 15.43 4.46
CA LEU A 236 -11.97 16.14 4.72
C LEU A 236 -11.74 17.64 4.92
N ILE A 237 -10.65 18.01 5.61
CA ILE A 237 -10.25 19.41 5.78
C ILE A 237 -9.95 20.04 4.41
N PHE A 238 -9.18 19.35 3.56
CA PHE A 238 -8.87 19.83 2.20
C PHE A 238 -10.09 19.85 1.27
N CYS A 239 -11.09 18.99 1.50
CA CYS A 239 -12.37 19.06 0.79
C CYS A 239 -13.22 20.28 1.22
N ALA A 240 -13.13 20.70 2.48
CA ALA A 240 -13.83 21.88 2.98
C ALA A 240 -13.16 23.20 2.54
N LEU A 241 -11.88 23.15 2.16
CA LEU A 241 -11.14 24.30 1.68
C LEU A 241 -11.31 24.50 0.16
N PRO A 242 -11.54 25.73 -0.32
CA PRO A 242 -11.80 26.01 -1.74
C PRO A 242 -10.59 25.82 -2.68
N LYS A 243 -9.42 25.44 -2.17
CA LYS A 243 -8.21 25.18 -2.98
C LYS A 243 -7.72 23.76 -2.74
N HIS A 244 -8.09 22.85 -3.65
CA HIS A 244 -7.41 21.58 -3.78
C HIS A 244 -5.99 21.85 -4.30
N GLY A 245 -4.98 21.39 -3.57
CA GLY A 245 -3.58 21.59 -3.94
C GLY A 245 -2.78 20.29 -3.85
N ALA A 246 -1.64 20.27 -4.52
CA ALA A 246 -0.71 19.14 -4.58
C ALA A 246 -0.32 18.51 -3.22
N ALA A 247 -0.51 19.21 -2.10
CA ALA A 247 -0.29 18.67 -0.76
C ALA A 247 -1.20 17.47 -0.44
N PHE A 248 -2.43 17.49 -0.93
CA PHE A 248 -3.38 16.39 -0.77
C PHE A 248 -2.91 15.14 -1.52
N ASP A 249 -2.53 15.30 -2.78
CA ASP A 249 -2.04 14.23 -3.64
C ASP A 249 -0.77 13.57 -3.06
N LEU A 250 0.13 14.40 -2.53
CA LEU A 250 1.32 13.92 -1.82
C LEU A 250 0.95 13.11 -0.57
N THR A 251 -0.05 13.55 0.20
CA THR A 251 -0.50 12.82 1.41
C THR A 251 -1.00 11.42 1.04
N ILE A 252 -1.79 11.29 -0.03
CA ILE A 252 -2.27 9.99 -0.51
C ILE A 252 -1.09 9.08 -0.90
N SER A 253 -0.05 9.63 -1.53
CA SER A 253 1.12 8.83 -1.95
C SER A 253 2.00 8.32 -0.80
N ILE A 254 1.87 8.88 0.41
CA ILE A 254 2.59 8.39 1.60
C ILE A 254 1.96 7.09 2.14
N LEU A 255 0.66 6.86 1.92
CA LEU A 255 -0.04 5.68 2.42
C LEU A 255 0.59 4.34 1.95
N PRO A 256 0.82 4.09 0.65
CA PRO A 256 1.46 2.85 0.21
C PRO A 256 2.90 2.71 0.72
N LEU A 257 3.63 3.81 0.87
CA LEU A 257 4.96 3.77 1.48
C LEU A 257 4.90 3.32 2.94
N SER A 258 3.98 3.91 3.71
CA SER A 258 3.78 3.55 5.11
C SER A 258 3.35 2.08 5.28
N SER A 259 2.54 1.55 4.35
CA SER A 259 2.13 0.15 4.38
C SER A 259 3.35 -0.77 4.19
N VAL A 260 4.19 -0.50 3.18
CA VAL A 260 5.43 -1.25 2.94
C VAL A 260 6.38 -1.16 4.14
N LEU A 261 6.56 0.02 4.73
CA LEU A 261 7.44 0.20 5.89
C LEU A 261 6.92 -0.56 7.12
N ILE A 262 5.63 -0.46 7.43
CA ILE A 262 5.06 -1.05 8.64
C ILE A 262 5.00 -2.58 8.54
N PHE A 263 4.61 -3.10 7.37
CA PHE A 263 4.46 -4.54 7.15
C PHE A 263 5.76 -5.21 6.69
N GLY A 264 6.65 -4.50 5.98
CA GLY A 264 7.93 -5.01 5.50
C GLY A 264 8.98 -5.13 6.60
N THR A 265 8.90 -4.30 7.65
CA THR A 265 9.81 -4.37 8.81
C THR A 265 9.49 -5.53 9.77
N GLN A 266 8.68 -6.50 9.36
CA GLN A 266 8.35 -7.64 10.21
C GLN A 266 9.55 -8.59 10.31
N LYS A 267 9.82 -9.06 11.53
CA LYS A 267 11.04 -9.82 11.84
C LYS A 267 11.19 -11.06 10.95
N ASP A 268 10.10 -11.71 10.60
CA ASP A 268 10.11 -12.90 9.75
C ASP A 268 10.49 -12.57 8.29
N ILE A 269 10.02 -11.44 7.75
CA ILE A 269 10.42 -10.95 6.42
C ILE A 269 11.91 -10.56 6.42
N ILE A 270 12.34 -9.77 7.39
CA ILE A 270 13.75 -9.36 7.52
C ILE A 270 14.65 -10.59 7.69
N THR A 271 14.24 -11.56 8.49
CA THR A 271 15.01 -12.80 8.70
C THR A 271 15.06 -13.64 7.42
N ALA A 272 13.97 -13.70 6.65
CA ALA A 272 13.96 -14.33 5.34
C ALA A 272 14.99 -13.67 4.41
N TRP A 273 14.96 -12.34 4.28
CA TRP A 273 15.91 -11.59 3.46
C TRP A 273 17.35 -11.73 3.95
N GLY A 274 17.60 -11.64 5.26
CA GLY A 274 18.94 -11.84 5.84
C GLY A 274 19.48 -13.24 5.56
N SER A 275 18.62 -14.27 5.52
CA SER A 275 19.03 -15.63 5.16
C SER A 275 19.33 -15.80 3.67
N ILE A 276 18.71 -15.01 2.78
CA ILE A 276 19.07 -14.93 1.36
C ILE A 276 20.46 -14.33 1.22
N CYS A 277 20.71 -13.19 1.88
CA CYS A 277 22.01 -12.52 1.84
C CYS A 277 23.13 -13.43 2.37
N ARG A 278 22.88 -14.14 3.48
CA ARG A 278 23.87 -15.06 4.08
C ARG A 278 24.10 -16.33 3.27
N ARG A 279 23.13 -16.78 2.46
CA ARG A 279 23.31 -17.92 1.53
C ARG A 279 24.13 -17.55 0.31
N ARG A 280 24.02 -16.31 -0.18
CA ARG A 280 24.88 -15.84 -1.29
C ARG A 280 26.34 -15.78 -0.88
N THR A 281 26.65 -15.26 0.31
CA THR A 281 28.04 -15.15 0.79
C THR A 281 28.75 -16.50 0.98
N HIS A 282 28.02 -17.60 1.20
CA HIS A 282 28.61 -18.92 1.40
C HIS A 282 28.64 -19.78 0.10
N GLY A 283 28.00 -19.30 -0.97
CA GLY A 283 27.95 -19.96 -2.28
C GLY A 283 29.02 -19.48 -3.27
N GLU A 284 29.79 -18.44 -2.91
CA GLU A 284 30.96 -17.99 -3.69
C GLU A 284 32.26 -18.70 -3.28
N ASP A 285 32.32 -19.35 -2.11
CA ASP A 285 33.55 -20.00 -1.60
C ASP A 285 33.75 -21.45 -2.09
N THR A 286 32.94 -21.97 -3.01
CA THR A 286 32.96 -23.40 -3.41
C THR A 286 33.55 -23.71 -4.79
N TRP A 287 34.23 -22.76 -5.43
CA TRP A 287 34.89 -22.99 -6.73
C TRP A 287 36.40 -23.27 -6.66
N GLU A 288 37.05 -23.11 -5.50
CA GLU A 288 38.48 -23.39 -5.35
C GLU A 288 38.75 -24.70 -4.60
N THR A 289 38.49 -25.86 -5.22
CA THR A 289 39.23 -27.11 -4.94
C THR A 289 38.96 -28.19 -6.00
N PHE A 290 39.14 -27.87 -7.27
CA PHE A 290 39.51 -28.91 -8.26
C PHE A 290 41.01 -29.17 -8.13
N THR A 291 41.38 -30.10 -7.25
CA THR A 291 42.73 -30.67 -7.29
C THR A 291 42.81 -31.69 -8.43
N PRO A 292 43.86 -31.65 -9.27
CA PRO A 292 44.02 -32.62 -10.35
C PRO A 292 44.41 -33.98 -9.78
N VAL A 293 43.81 -35.02 -10.37
CA VAL A 293 44.08 -36.44 -10.10
C VAL A 293 45.57 -36.72 -10.29
N GLY A 294 46.28 -36.89 -9.17
CA GLY A 294 47.68 -37.31 -9.12
C GLY A 294 47.78 -38.83 -9.21
N THR A 295 48.28 -39.30 -10.35
CA THR A 295 48.67 -40.66 -10.71
C THR A 295 49.54 -41.30 -9.62
N ARG A 296 49.10 -42.40 -9.02
CA ARG A 296 49.89 -43.20 -8.07
C ARG A 296 50.65 -44.27 -8.86
N LEU A 297 51.93 -44.02 -9.13
CA LEU A 297 52.88 -44.99 -9.69
C LEU A 297 53.22 -46.05 -8.64
N THR A 298 53.16 -47.30 -9.07
CA THR A 298 53.63 -48.53 -8.41
C THR A 298 55.15 -48.53 -8.24
N VAL A 299 55.63 -48.84 -7.03
CA VAL A 299 56.99 -49.36 -6.82
C VAL A 299 56.89 -50.57 -5.89
N THR A 300 57.24 -51.71 -6.46
CA THR A 300 57.63 -52.99 -5.85
C THR A 300 59.05 -52.91 -5.32
N GLU A 301 59.33 -53.55 -4.17
CA GLU A 301 60.59 -54.22 -3.77
C GLU A 301 60.32 -54.87 -2.40
N GLU A 302 60.19 -56.20 -2.36
CA GLU A 302 61.21 -57.20 -1.94
C GLU A 302 61.41 -57.28 -0.42
#